data_AF-A0A139HU26-F1
#
_entry.id   AF-A0A139HU26-F1
#
_cell.length_a   1.000
_cell.length_b   1.000
_cell.length_c   1.000
_cell.angle_alpha   90.00
_cell.angle_beta   90.00
_cell.angle_gamma   90.00
#
_symmetry.space_group_name_H-M   'P 1'
#
loop_
_entity.id
_entity.type
_entity.pdbx_description
1 polymer ?
#
loop_
_entity_poly.entity_id
_entity_poly.type
_entity_poly.pdbx_seq_one_letter_code
_entity_poly.pdbx_strand_id
1 'polypeptide(L)'
;MRSFWFLFTSTLAVSALAQHSTAGDDAKARQAAAAKLLPLIPKCGLTCLETVVLASPCSFTDLDCSCNNATISEQVAACALVSCTVKELLTMKNTTETMCSRPVRDRTHVISYSGIIGMAVAIAAYLIRIFSKIHMPSQGLTFFSELWWDDFAMTIGMMFLIPLCSISVPISSPGLGRDVWTLTYYEITRTLKLLYVDELLYVAALGTVKIALLLTYLRFFSVVRFRQLVYIMIGVNVCYMLAFILGSAFQCKPISLTWNQWDGEHTGSCVSFNGLGWSSAICNIIIDLIVIGMPMPLLYTMKLNNRKKFMVMLMFGVGFFVTVISILRLHILVSYGRAKNFTWDYVPLGYWSKLEIQAAVFCACMPSMRNLFRRISPKIMGSTRGGDTTEQSGLSGRTSPWMASLDRRVHDRTWNEVDNEDLGTLATSDYGKSVDTEVGLKTILQTQQGHKHAG
;
A
#
# COMPACT_ATOMS: atom_id res chain seq x y z
N MET A 1 -12.23 59.92 40.98
CA MET A 1 -11.16 59.30 40.15
C MET A 1 -10.03 58.62 40.95
N ARG A 2 -9.68 59.06 42.17
CA ARG A 2 -8.63 58.39 42.99
C ARG A 2 -9.03 57.04 43.61
N SER A 3 -10.30 56.82 43.94
CA SER A 3 -10.76 55.58 44.60
C SER A 3 -10.87 54.36 43.67
N PHE A 4 -10.98 54.59 42.35
CA PHE A 4 -11.07 53.51 41.36
C PHE A 4 -9.69 52.91 41.01
N TRP A 5 -8.62 53.70 41.17
CA TRP A 5 -7.26 53.26 40.86
C TRP A 5 -6.69 52.32 41.95
N PHE A 6 -7.08 52.53 43.23
CA PHE A 6 -6.66 51.66 44.34
C PHE A 6 -7.27 50.25 44.30
N LEU A 7 -8.47 50.08 43.75
CA LEU A 7 -9.11 48.77 43.61
C LEU A 7 -8.51 47.96 42.45
N PHE A 8 -8.05 48.64 41.40
CA PHE A 8 -7.43 47.99 40.23
C PHE A 8 -5.96 47.56 40.49
N THR A 9 -5.20 48.31 41.28
CA THR A 9 -3.84 47.92 41.68
C THR A 9 -3.83 46.78 42.70
N SER A 10 -4.83 46.74 43.59
CA SER A 10 -4.96 45.68 44.61
C SER A 10 -5.36 44.34 44.00
N THR A 11 -6.21 44.33 42.96
CA THR A 11 -6.64 43.09 42.27
C THR A 11 -5.53 42.50 41.38
N LEU A 12 -4.71 43.35 40.74
CA LEU A 12 -3.53 42.89 39.99
C LEU A 12 -2.43 42.31 40.91
N ALA A 13 -2.22 42.87 42.11
CA ALA A 13 -1.27 42.34 43.08
C ALA A 13 -1.72 40.99 43.67
N VAL A 14 -3.00 40.82 43.95
CA VAL A 14 -3.57 39.53 44.42
C VAL A 14 -3.52 38.46 43.33
N SER A 15 -3.72 38.82 42.06
CA SER A 15 -3.58 37.88 40.93
C SER A 15 -2.14 37.44 40.70
N ALA A 16 -1.17 38.36 40.83
CA ALA A 16 0.25 38.06 40.71
C ALA A 16 0.79 37.20 41.88
N LEU A 17 0.30 37.43 43.11
CA LEU A 17 0.62 36.61 44.28
C LEU A 17 -0.03 35.21 44.20
N ALA A 18 -1.24 35.11 43.65
CA ALA A 18 -1.89 33.82 43.41
C ALA A 18 -1.15 32.98 42.36
N GLN A 19 -0.66 33.60 41.27
CA GLN A 19 0.16 32.91 40.25
C GLN A 19 1.54 32.48 40.78
N HIS A 20 2.13 33.23 41.72
CA HIS A 20 3.38 32.82 42.38
C HIS A 20 3.18 31.67 43.38
N SER A 21 2.03 31.62 44.07
CA SER A 21 1.72 30.52 44.99
C SER A 21 1.44 29.20 44.26
N THR A 22 0.70 29.23 43.15
CA THR A 22 0.41 28.03 42.36
C THR A 22 1.65 27.44 41.70
N ALA A 23 2.57 28.29 41.20
CA ALA A 23 3.83 27.82 40.60
C ALA A 23 4.75 27.12 41.63
N GLY A 24 4.79 27.61 42.87
CA GLY A 24 5.56 27.00 43.96
C GLY A 24 4.96 25.69 44.45
N ASP A 25 3.63 25.60 44.54
CA ASP A 25 2.92 24.37 44.92
C ASP A 25 3.01 23.29 43.82
N ASP A 26 2.93 23.69 42.55
CA ASP A 26 3.13 22.80 41.39
C ASP A 26 4.58 22.29 41.30
N ALA A 27 5.58 23.13 41.56
CA ALA A 27 6.99 22.73 41.55
C ALA A 27 7.30 21.73 42.69
N LYS A 28 6.74 21.95 43.88
CA LYS A 28 6.91 21.06 45.04
C LYS A 28 6.18 19.73 44.83
N ALA A 29 4.99 19.74 44.22
CA ALA A 29 4.27 18.53 43.83
C ALA A 29 5.02 17.75 42.74
N ARG A 30 5.62 18.43 41.75
CA ARG A 30 6.48 17.82 40.72
C ARG A 30 7.73 17.19 41.32
N GLN A 31 8.41 17.87 42.25
CA GLN A 31 9.56 17.31 42.97
C GLN A 31 9.16 16.07 43.80
N ALA A 32 8.02 16.11 44.49
CA ALA A 32 7.51 14.96 45.25
C ALA A 32 7.14 13.77 44.34
N ALA A 33 6.61 14.03 43.15
CA ALA A 33 6.33 13.00 42.14
C ALA A 33 7.61 12.43 41.54
N ALA A 34 8.59 13.27 41.21
CA ALA A 34 9.89 12.85 40.69
C ALA A 34 10.67 12.01 41.71
N ALA A 35 10.61 12.34 43.00
CA ALA A 35 11.25 11.56 44.06
C ALA A 35 10.72 10.11 44.14
N LYS A 36 9.44 9.87 43.80
CA LYS A 36 8.86 8.52 43.74
C LYS A 36 9.34 7.72 42.52
N LEU A 37 9.76 8.41 41.47
CA LEU A 37 10.23 7.82 40.21
C LEU A 37 11.73 7.54 40.20
N LEU A 38 12.50 8.24 41.04
CA LEU A 38 13.95 8.06 41.18
C LEU A 38 14.40 6.60 41.41
N PRO A 39 13.74 5.79 42.27
CA PRO A 39 14.12 4.39 42.45
C PRO A 39 13.84 3.49 41.24
N LEU A 40 13.08 3.95 40.24
CA LEU A 40 12.87 3.21 38.98
C LEU A 40 14.00 3.42 37.97
N ILE A 41 14.91 4.38 38.18
CA ILE A 41 16.06 4.58 37.31
C ILE A 41 17.08 3.45 37.59
N PRO A 42 17.54 2.73 36.56
CA PRO A 42 18.54 1.68 36.73
C PRO A 42 19.88 2.26 37.22
N LYS A 43 20.65 1.46 37.97
CA LYS A 43 21.93 1.89 38.56
C LYS A 43 22.89 2.50 37.54
N CYS A 44 23.00 1.90 36.35
CA CYS A 44 23.84 2.40 35.27
C CYS A 44 23.46 3.84 34.87
N GLY A 45 22.15 4.13 34.78
CA GLY A 45 21.61 5.43 34.41
C GLY A 45 21.79 6.47 35.50
N LEU A 46 21.73 6.07 36.78
CA LEU A 46 22.04 6.95 37.91
C LEU A 46 23.50 7.41 37.88
N THR A 47 24.46 6.52 37.64
CA THR A 47 25.88 6.91 37.48
C THR A 47 26.09 7.91 36.33
N CYS A 48 25.43 7.70 35.20
CA CYS A 48 25.51 8.64 34.07
C CYS A 48 24.86 9.99 34.38
N LEU A 49 23.72 9.98 35.07
CA LEU A 49 23.08 11.22 35.50
C LEU A 49 23.98 11.95 36.51
N GLU A 50 24.59 11.22 37.44
CA GLU A 50 25.43 11.82 38.48
C GLU A 50 26.67 12.50 37.92
N THR A 51 27.39 11.80 37.08
CA THR A 51 28.63 12.30 36.46
C THR A 51 28.39 13.55 35.61
N VAL A 52 27.30 13.59 34.83
CA VAL A 52 27.00 14.74 33.97
C VAL A 52 26.41 15.91 34.75
N VAL A 53 25.50 15.65 35.70
CA VAL A 53 24.88 16.72 36.50
C VAL A 53 25.93 17.40 37.39
N LEU A 54 26.83 16.64 38.02
CA LEU A 54 27.93 17.20 38.83
C LEU A 54 28.93 18.02 38.00
N ALA A 55 29.07 17.71 36.71
CA ALA A 55 29.89 18.49 35.77
C ALA A 55 29.16 19.73 35.22
N SER A 56 27.88 19.90 35.53
CA SER A 56 27.00 20.95 35.02
C SER A 56 26.65 21.98 36.10
N PRO A 57 26.14 23.17 35.74
CA PRO A 57 25.68 24.15 36.72
C PRO A 57 24.32 23.80 37.36
N CYS A 58 23.66 22.71 36.95
CA CYS A 58 22.37 22.29 37.49
C CYS A 58 22.53 21.38 38.72
N SER A 59 21.59 21.44 39.67
CA SER A 59 21.48 20.50 40.79
C SER A 59 20.48 19.38 40.49
N PHE A 60 20.63 18.21 41.12
CA PHE A 60 19.67 17.09 41.00
C PHE A 60 18.26 17.45 41.47
N THR A 61 18.13 18.43 42.36
CA THR A 61 16.83 18.91 42.85
C THR A 61 16.20 19.94 41.92
N ASP A 62 16.98 20.54 41.02
CA ASP A 62 16.52 21.51 40.03
C ASP A 62 16.14 20.78 38.72
N LEU A 63 14.91 20.25 38.74
CA LEU A 63 14.29 19.58 37.60
C LEU A 63 14.14 20.53 36.40
N ASP A 64 13.89 21.83 36.63
CA ASP A 64 13.68 22.80 35.55
C ASP A 64 14.98 23.07 34.79
N CYS A 65 16.12 23.18 35.49
CA CYS A 65 17.44 23.30 34.86
C CYS A 65 17.82 22.00 34.12
N SER A 66 17.61 20.85 34.76
CA SER A 66 18.04 19.55 34.24
C SER A 66 17.22 19.08 33.03
N CYS A 67 15.91 19.31 33.02
CA CYS A 67 15.00 18.85 31.97
C CYS A 67 15.00 19.72 30.71
N ASN A 68 15.36 21.00 30.84
CA ASN A 68 15.34 21.96 29.73
C ASN A 68 16.71 22.12 29.05
N ASN A 69 17.79 21.61 29.66
CA ASN A 69 19.12 21.72 29.09
C ASN A 69 19.41 20.58 28.09
N ALA A 70 19.42 20.91 26.80
CA ALA A 70 19.65 19.95 25.72
C ALA A 70 21.04 19.27 25.82
N THR A 71 22.09 20.00 26.22
CA THR A 71 23.45 19.43 26.26
C THR A 71 23.59 18.39 27.36
N ILE A 72 22.95 18.61 28.51
CA ILE A 72 22.90 17.63 29.60
C ILE A 72 22.16 16.38 29.14
N SER A 73 20.98 16.54 28.54
CA SER A 73 20.20 15.39 28.07
C SER A 73 20.94 14.56 27.00
N GLU A 74 21.72 15.21 26.13
CA GLU A 74 22.51 14.53 25.10
C GLU A 74 23.72 13.80 25.70
N GLN A 75 24.45 14.41 26.63
CA GLN A 75 25.60 13.78 27.30
C GLN A 75 25.17 12.61 28.18
N VAL A 76 24.07 12.74 28.92
CA VAL A 76 23.49 11.65 29.71
C VAL A 76 23.07 10.50 28.80
N ALA A 77 22.42 10.80 27.67
CA ALA A 77 22.04 9.78 26.69
C ALA A 77 23.27 9.09 26.08
N ALA A 78 24.33 9.84 25.77
CA ALA A 78 25.58 9.28 25.24
C ALA A 78 26.27 8.34 26.24
N CYS A 79 26.33 8.72 27.52
CA CYS A 79 26.83 7.84 28.59
C CYS A 79 25.97 6.58 28.74
N ALA A 80 24.65 6.74 28.80
CA ALA A 80 23.73 5.62 28.99
C ALA A 80 23.77 4.61 27.82
N LEU A 81 24.03 5.07 26.59
CA LEU A 81 24.19 4.20 25.42
C LEU A 81 25.41 3.26 25.50
N VAL A 82 26.43 3.62 26.28
CA VAL A 82 27.65 2.81 26.45
C VAL A 82 27.58 1.97 27.72
N SER A 83 26.93 2.47 28.77
CA SER A 83 26.96 1.86 30.10
C SER A 83 25.72 1.06 30.49
N CYS A 84 24.58 1.24 29.80
CA CYS A 84 23.33 0.55 30.10
C CYS A 84 22.92 -0.45 29.01
N THR A 85 22.13 -1.46 29.40
CA THR A 85 21.41 -2.29 28.43
C THR A 85 20.27 -1.51 27.76
N VAL A 86 19.76 -2.00 26.61
CA VAL A 86 18.68 -1.30 25.89
C VAL A 86 17.39 -1.21 26.72
N LYS A 87 17.06 -2.26 27.47
CA LYS A 87 15.89 -2.27 28.38
C LYS A 87 16.03 -1.24 29.50
N GLU A 88 17.21 -1.15 30.09
CA GLU A 88 17.52 -0.12 31.09
C GLU A 88 17.47 1.29 30.49
N LEU A 89 17.99 1.48 29.28
CA LEU A 89 17.93 2.76 28.56
C LEU A 89 16.48 3.20 28.29
N LEU A 90 15.62 2.28 27.85
CA LEU A 90 14.19 2.57 27.64
C LEU A 90 13.49 2.91 28.96
N THR A 91 13.78 2.16 30.02
CA THR A 91 13.22 2.42 31.36
C THR A 91 13.68 3.79 31.88
N MET A 92 14.98 4.07 31.80
CA MET A 92 15.56 5.36 32.17
C MET A 92 14.91 6.51 31.39
N LYS A 93 14.74 6.35 30.07
CA LYS A 93 14.12 7.37 29.23
C LYS A 93 12.65 7.60 29.58
N ASN A 94 11.87 6.54 29.81
CA ASN A 94 10.48 6.67 30.25
C ASN A 94 10.36 7.41 31.59
N THR A 95 11.16 6.98 32.56
CA THR A 95 11.18 7.59 33.88
C THR A 95 11.61 9.05 33.82
N THR A 96 12.65 9.38 33.05
CA THR A 96 13.15 10.75 32.90
C THR A 96 12.12 11.66 32.21
N GLU A 97 11.48 11.21 31.13
CA GLU A 97 10.43 11.99 30.44
C GLU A 97 9.21 12.21 31.36
N THR A 98 8.87 11.21 32.19
CA THR A 98 7.80 11.31 33.19
C THR A 98 8.18 12.28 34.32
N MET A 99 9.41 12.25 34.81
CA MET A 99 9.93 13.21 35.81
C MET A 99 9.88 14.64 35.28
N CYS A 100 10.29 14.83 34.03
CA CYS A 100 10.24 16.12 33.35
C CYS A 100 8.82 16.56 32.94
N SER A 101 7.78 15.79 33.30
CA SER A 101 6.37 16.05 32.96
C SER A 101 6.16 16.30 31.46
N ARG A 102 6.94 15.62 30.60
CA ARG A 102 6.79 15.77 29.15
C ARG A 102 5.53 15.04 28.68
N PRO A 103 4.72 15.65 27.79
CA PRO A 103 3.48 15.02 27.33
C PRO A 103 3.79 13.78 26.50
N VAL A 104 3.09 12.68 26.78
CA VAL A 104 3.14 11.47 25.95
C VAL A 104 2.54 11.79 24.59
N ARG A 105 3.33 11.62 23.53
CA ARG A 105 2.88 11.89 22.18
C ARG A 105 2.13 10.68 21.63
N ASP A 106 0.97 10.92 21.03
CA ASP A 106 0.12 9.87 20.46
C ASP A 106 -0.38 10.24 19.05
N ARG A 107 -0.04 9.42 18.06
CA ARG A 107 -0.49 9.49 16.65
C ARG A 107 -1.08 8.18 16.14
N THR A 108 -1.45 7.28 17.04
CA THR A 108 -1.99 5.93 16.73
C THR A 108 -3.20 5.99 15.78
N HIS A 109 -4.10 6.97 16.00
CA HIS A 109 -5.30 7.18 15.20
C HIS A 109 -5.03 7.44 13.71
N VAL A 110 -3.94 8.13 13.37
CA VAL A 110 -3.62 8.47 11.97
C VAL A 110 -3.37 7.21 11.15
N ILE A 111 -2.69 6.23 11.73
CA ILE A 111 -2.37 4.95 11.08
C ILE A 111 -3.65 4.15 10.86
N SER A 112 -4.46 3.99 11.91
CA SER A 112 -5.70 3.22 11.85
C SER A 112 -6.71 3.84 10.87
N TYR A 113 -6.96 5.14 10.95
CA TYR A 113 -7.90 5.82 10.06
C TYR A 113 -7.45 5.79 8.60
N SER A 114 -6.15 5.99 8.32
CA SER A 114 -5.63 5.90 6.95
C SER A 114 -5.80 4.49 6.35
N GLY A 115 -5.62 3.45 7.17
CA GLY A 115 -5.85 2.06 6.77
C GLY A 115 -7.32 1.78 6.45
N ILE A 116 -8.24 2.14 7.35
CA ILE A 116 -9.67 1.84 7.23
C ILE A 116 -10.33 2.64 6.08
N ILE A 117 -10.13 3.96 6.06
CA ILE A 117 -10.75 4.84 5.05
C ILE A 117 -10.24 4.44 3.66
N GLY A 118 -8.93 4.28 3.52
CA GLY A 118 -8.35 3.89 2.24
C GLY A 118 -8.71 2.47 1.80
N MET A 119 -8.89 1.54 2.73
CA MET A 119 -9.43 0.21 2.44
C MET A 119 -10.86 0.28 1.90
N ALA A 120 -11.73 1.10 2.49
CA ALA A 120 -13.09 1.29 2.00
C ALA A 120 -13.10 1.83 0.56
N VAL A 121 -12.25 2.82 0.26
CA VAL A 121 -12.10 3.38 -1.09
C VAL A 121 -11.57 2.32 -2.08
N ALA A 122 -10.56 1.54 -1.70
CA ALA A 122 -10.01 0.49 -2.54
C ALA A 122 -11.03 -0.62 -2.83
N ILE A 123 -11.79 -1.06 -1.81
CA ILE A 123 -12.88 -2.03 -1.96
C ILE A 123 -13.96 -1.47 -2.89
N ALA A 124 -14.39 -0.22 -2.70
CA ALA A 124 -15.38 0.40 -3.58
C ALA A 124 -14.89 0.44 -5.04
N ALA A 125 -13.64 0.85 -5.30
CA ALA A 125 -13.07 0.88 -6.64
C ALA A 125 -12.95 -0.52 -7.26
N TYR A 126 -12.56 -1.53 -6.48
CA TYR A 126 -12.50 -2.91 -6.91
C TYR A 126 -13.90 -3.48 -7.22
N LEU A 127 -14.89 -3.23 -6.37
CA LEU A 127 -16.26 -3.65 -6.61
C LEU A 127 -16.80 -3.02 -7.90
N ILE A 128 -16.57 -1.71 -8.12
CA ILE A 128 -16.95 -1.04 -9.37
C ILE A 128 -16.28 -1.71 -10.58
N ARG A 129 -14.99 -2.09 -10.48
CA ARG A 129 -14.30 -2.85 -11.52
C ARG A 129 -15.01 -4.17 -11.82
N ILE A 130 -15.32 -4.95 -10.79
CA ILE A 130 -15.96 -6.26 -10.94
C ILE A 130 -17.39 -6.10 -11.48
N PHE A 131 -18.21 -5.21 -10.91
CA PHE A 131 -19.57 -4.92 -11.39
C PHE A 131 -19.61 -4.42 -12.84
N SER A 132 -18.59 -3.67 -13.29
CA SER A 132 -18.53 -3.24 -14.70
C SER A 132 -18.32 -4.40 -15.69
N LYS A 133 -17.84 -5.55 -15.21
CA LYS A 133 -17.48 -6.73 -16.02
C LYS A 133 -18.44 -7.92 -15.84
N ILE A 134 -19.10 -8.03 -14.68
CA ILE A 134 -20.20 -8.97 -14.49
C ILE A 134 -21.42 -8.43 -15.25
N HIS A 135 -21.73 -9.04 -16.39
CA HIS A 135 -22.91 -8.74 -17.18
C HIS A 135 -24.19 -9.08 -16.38
N MET A 136 -25.12 -8.12 -16.25
CA MET A 136 -26.56 -8.41 -16.11
C MET A 136 -27.21 -8.19 -17.49
N PRO A 137 -27.38 -9.23 -18.33
CA PRO A 137 -28.32 -9.16 -19.43
C PRO A 137 -29.73 -9.28 -18.83
N SER A 138 -30.66 -8.45 -19.26
CA SER A 138 -32.09 -8.61 -18.96
C SER A 138 -32.69 -9.90 -19.54
N GLN A 139 -31.90 -10.76 -20.20
CA GLN A 139 -32.31 -12.04 -20.77
C GLN A 139 -31.21 -13.11 -20.66
N GLY A 140 -30.91 -13.56 -19.44
CA GLY A 140 -30.16 -14.81 -19.22
C GLY A 140 -28.76 -14.63 -18.62
N LEU A 141 -28.55 -15.33 -17.51
CA LEU A 141 -27.37 -15.26 -16.64
C LEU A 141 -26.13 -15.89 -17.31
N THR A 142 -25.32 -15.10 -18.02
CA THR A 142 -23.98 -15.52 -18.48
C THR A 142 -22.91 -14.86 -17.62
N PHE A 143 -22.47 -15.60 -16.58
CA PHE A 143 -21.65 -15.09 -15.46
C PHE A 143 -20.14 -14.89 -15.80
N PHE A 144 -19.66 -15.31 -16.99
CA PHE A 144 -18.22 -15.54 -17.22
C PHE A 144 -17.57 -14.97 -18.50
N SER A 145 -18.25 -14.18 -19.34
CA SER A 145 -17.71 -13.97 -20.71
C SER A 145 -16.50 -13.02 -20.87
N GLU A 146 -16.09 -12.22 -19.86
CA GLU A 146 -15.00 -11.22 -20.05
C GLU A 146 -14.02 -11.00 -18.86
N LEU A 147 -13.95 -11.93 -17.90
CA LEU A 147 -12.88 -11.93 -16.89
C LEU A 147 -11.55 -12.31 -17.54
N TRP A 148 -10.55 -11.45 -17.40
CA TRP A 148 -9.21 -11.66 -17.96
C TRP A 148 -8.16 -11.77 -16.85
N TRP A 149 -6.94 -12.17 -17.21
CA TRP A 149 -5.80 -12.27 -16.28
C TRP A 149 -5.57 -10.99 -15.45
N ASP A 150 -5.94 -9.82 -15.97
CA ASP A 150 -5.87 -8.56 -15.22
C ASP A 150 -6.78 -8.52 -13.99
N ASP A 151 -7.97 -9.11 -14.06
CA ASP A 151 -8.90 -9.18 -12.94
C ASP A 151 -8.44 -10.18 -11.90
N PHE A 152 -7.94 -11.34 -12.32
CA PHE A 152 -7.39 -12.33 -11.41
C PHE A 152 -6.19 -11.78 -10.62
N ALA A 153 -5.25 -11.12 -11.31
CA ALA A 153 -4.14 -10.45 -10.65
C ALA A 153 -4.63 -9.35 -9.68
N MET A 154 -5.64 -8.56 -10.07
CA MET A 154 -6.21 -7.55 -9.18
C MET A 154 -6.84 -8.18 -7.92
N THR A 155 -7.56 -9.30 -8.07
CA THR A 155 -8.15 -10.03 -6.95
C THR A 155 -7.08 -10.54 -5.99
N ILE A 156 -5.97 -11.08 -6.48
CA ILE A 156 -4.82 -11.47 -5.65
C ILE A 156 -4.23 -10.24 -4.94
N GLY A 157 -4.07 -9.12 -5.65
CA GLY A 157 -3.62 -7.86 -5.06
C GLY A 157 -4.51 -7.39 -3.91
N MET A 158 -5.84 -7.48 -4.07
CA MET A 158 -6.82 -7.19 -3.01
C MET A 158 -6.71 -8.18 -1.84
N MET A 159 -6.42 -9.45 -2.11
CA MET A 159 -6.22 -10.49 -1.09
C MET A 159 -5.02 -10.17 -0.18
N PHE A 160 -3.99 -9.48 -0.68
CA PHE A 160 -2.87 -8.98 0.14
C PHE A 160 -3.17 -7.61 0.76
N LEU A 161 -3.86 -6.72 0.05
CA LEU A 161 -4.19 -5.37 0.54
C LEU A 161 -5.15 -5.38 1.73
N ILE A 162 -6.15 -6.28 1.76
CA ILE A 162 -7.13 -6.34 2.85
C ILE A 162 -6.47 -6.66 4.20
N PRO A 163 -5.66 -7.74 4.34
CA PRO A 163 -4.88 -8.00 5.55
C PRO A 163 -3.95 -6.83 5.89
N LEU A 164 -3.26 -6.27 4.90
CA LEU A 164 -2.34 -5.15 5.07
C LEU A 164 -3.02 -3.91 5.67
N CYS A 165 -4.26 -3.60 5.27
CA CYS A 165 -5.02 -2.51 5.88
C CYS A 165 -5.60 -2.91 7.24
N SER A 166 -6.05 -4.15 7.41
CA SER A 166 -6.65 -4.63 8.66
C SER A 166 -5.64 -4.70 9.81
N ILE A 167 -4.39 -5.06 9.53
CA ILE A 167 -3.30 -5.14 10.51
C ILE A 167 -2.92 -3.75 11.08
N SER A 168 -3.29 -2.65 10.41
CA SER A 168 -3.02 -1.28 10.90
C SER A 168 -3.67 -0.98 12.27
N VAL A 169 -4.80 -1.62 12.58
CA VAL A 169 -5.51 -1.48 13.87
C VAL A 169 -4.72 -2.13 15.02
N PRO A 170 -4.38 -3.45 14.97
CA PRO A 170 -3.60 -4.06 16.04
C PRO A 170 -2.15 -3.55 16.12
N ILE A 171 -1.57 -3.03 15.01
CA ILE A 171 -0.26 -2.36 15.06
C ILE A 171 -0.31 -1.07 15.87
N SER A 172 -1.40 -0.31 15.80
CA SER A 172 -1.54 1.00 16.46
C SER A 172 -1.98 0.90 17.93
N SER A 173 -2.46 -0.25 18.42
CA SER A 173 -2.96 -0.39 19.79
C SER A 173 -2.12 -1.37 20.63
N PRO A 174 -1.28 -0.91 21.58
CA PRO A 174 -0.78 0.44 21.85
C PRO A 174 0.54 0.77 21.13
N GLY A 175 0.92 -0.02 20.13
CA GLY A 175 2.25 0.03 19.51
C GLY A 175 2.58 1.33 18.77
N LEU A 176 2.34 1.32 17.47
CA LEU A 176 2.86 2.33 16.54
C LEU A 176 2.18 3.70 16.72
N GLY A 177 2.96 4.77 16.77
CA GLY A 177 2.46 6.12 17.01
C GLY A 177 2.55 6.62 18.44
N ARG A 178 3.09 5.81 19.36
CA ARG A 178 3.58 6.25 20.67
C ARG A 178 5.08 6.21 20.73
N ASP A 179 5.65 6.90 21.71
CA ASP A 179 7.07 6.85 21.99
C ASP A 179 7.47 5.46 22.51
N VAL A 180 8.54 4.88 21.96
CA VAL A 180 8.93 3.47 22.23
C VAL A 180 9.13 3.17 23.73
N TRP A 181 9.65 4.12 24.49
CA TRP A 181 9.89 3.95 25.93
C TRP A 181 8.60 3.92 26.77
N THR A 182 7.47 4.33 26.21
CA THR A 182 6.16 4.24 26.88
C THR A 182 5.50 2.86 26.72
N LEU A 183 6.09 1.99 25.88
CA LEU A 183 5.57 0.66 25.58
C LEU A 183 6.19 -0.40 26.49
N THR A 184 5.42 -1.44 26.77
CA THR A 184 5.97 -2.65 27.39
C THR A 184 6.83 -3.43 26.39
N TYR A 185 7.81 -4.19 26.90
CA TYR A 185 8.69 -5.02 26.08
C TYR A 185 7.93 -6.03 25.20
N TYR A 186 6.81 -6.56 25.71
CA TYR A 186 5.94 -7.45 24.94
C TYR A 186 5.27 -6.72 23.76
N GLU A 187 4.78 -5.50 23.99
CA GLU A 187 4.15 -4.68 22.95
C GLU A 187 5.14 -4.27 21.87
N ILE A 188 6.40 -3.99 22.22
CA ILE A 188 7.47 -3.70 21.26
C ILE A 188 7.67 -4.92 20.33
N THR A 189 7.92 -6.10 20.90
CA THR A 189 8.12 -7.33 20.13
C THR A 189 6.90 -7.67 19.27
N ARG A 190 5.68 -7.52 19.81
CA ARG A 190 4.43 -7.74 19.08
C ARG A 190 4.29 -6.77 17.90
N THR A 191 4.60 -5.49 18.10
CA THR A 191 4.53 -4.47 17.05
C THR A 191 5.53 -4.76 15.93
N LEU A 192 6.77 -5.13 16.26
CA LEU A 192 7.79 -5.50 15.27
C LEU A 192 7.41 -6.74 14.47
N LYS A 193 6.80 -7.76 15.10
CA LYS A 193 6.26 -8.94 14.40
C LYS A 193 5.19 -8.55 13.38
N LEU A 194 4.27 -7.67 13.76
CA LEU A 194 3.21 -7.23 12.86
C LEU A 194 3.77 -6.36 11.73
N LEU A 195 4.73 -5.47 12.00
CA LEU A 195 5.42 -4.69 10.98
C LEU A 195 6.16 -5.55 9.96
N TYR A 196 6.79 -6.64 10.41
CA TYR A 196 7.44 -7.60 9.53
C TYR A 196 6.44 -8.24 8.54
N VAL A 197 5.28 -8.67 9.03
CA VAL A 197 4.21 -9.20 8.17
C VAL A 197 3.64 -8.11 7.24
N ASP A 198 3.48 -6.90 7.76
CA ASP A 198 2.98 -5.74 7.00
C ASP A 198 3.88 -5.39 5.81
N GLU A 199 5.20 -5.46 5.99
CA GLU A 199 6.20 -5.23 4.93
C GLU A 199 6.10 -6.27 3.81
N LEU A 200 6.00 -7.56 4.17
CA LEU A 200 5.85 -8.64 3.18
C LEU A 200 4.55 -8.50 2.38
N LEU A 201 3.44 -8.20 3.05
CA LEU A 201 2.17 -7.94 2.40
C LEU A 201 2.24 -6.71 1.51
N TYR A 202 3.00 -5.68 1.89
CA TYR A 202 3.16 -4.45 1.11
C TYR A 202 3.83 -4.73 -0.24
N VAL A 203 4.97 -5.43 -0.22
CA VAL A 203 5.70 -5.76 -1.46
C VAL A 203 4.85 -6.67 -2.36
N ALA A 204 4.17 -7.66 -1.78
CA ALA A 204 3.30 -8.58 -2.51
C ALA A 204 2.08 -7.87 -3.14
N ALA A 205 1.38 -7.03 -2.36
CA ALA A 205 0.22 -6.29 -2.83
C ALA A 205 0.61 -5.32 -3.95
N LEU A 206 1.65 -4.51 -3.74
CA LEU A 206 2.09 -3.52 -4.72
C LEU A 206 2.56 -4.18 -6.02
N GLY A 207 3.39 -5.23 -5.91
CA GLY A 207 3.87 -5.98 -7.07
C GLY A 207 2.71 -6.58 -7.87
N THR A 208 1.75 -7.20 -7.20
CA THR A 208 0.60 -7.82 -7.87
C THR A 208 -0.33 -6.80 -8.52
N VAL A 209 -0.60 -5.66 -7.87
CA VAL A 209 -1.42 -4.57 -8.43
C VAL A 209 -0.75 -3.98 -9.68
N LYS A 210 0.59 -3.82 -9.68
CA LYS A 210 1.36 -3.41 -10.86
C LYS A 210 1.26 -4.42 -12.01
N ILE A 211 1.31 -5.72 -11.71
CA ILE A 211 1.07 -6.77 -12.72
C ILE A 211 -0.33 -6.64 -13.31
N ALA A 212 -1.35 -6.45 -12.48
CA ALA A 212 -2.73 -6.26 -12.95
C ALA A 212 -2.87 -5.02 -13.87
N LEU A 213 -2.17 -3.92 -13.57
CA LEU A 213 -2.10 -2.74 -14.43
C LEU A 213 -1.42 -3.04 -15.77
N LEU A 214 -0.29 -3.77 -15.76
CA LEU A 214 0.42 -4.17 -16.99
C LEU A 214 -0.40 -5.14 -17.85
N LEU A 215 -1.08 -6.10 -17.25
CA LEU A 215 -2.02 -6.98 -17.95
C LEU A 215 -3.18 -6.19 -18.56
N THR A 216 -3.64 -5.15 -17.87
CA THR A 216 -4.62 -4.21 -18.40
C THR A 216 -4.09 -3.49 -19.65
N TYR A 217 -2.80 -3.12 -19.69
CA TYR A 217 -2.18 -2.54 -20.90
C TYR A 217 -2.17 -3.51 -22.09
N LEU A 218 -1.91 -4.80 -21.86
CA LEU A 218 -1.98 -5.83 -22.90
C LEU A 218 -3.39 -6.00 -23.48
N ARG A 219 -4.44 -5.70 -22.68
CA ARG A 219 -5.84 -5.74 -23.13
C ARG A 219 -6.19 -4.54 -24.01
N PHE A 220 -5.65 -3.35 -23.71
CA PHE A 220 -5.97 -2.13 -24.45
C PHE A 220 -5.16 -1.94 -25.72
N PHE A 221 -3.87 -2.30 -25.70
CA PHE A 221 -2.97 -2.02 -26.82
C PHE A 221 -2.57 -3.30 -27.54
N SER A 222 -2.88 -3.38 -28.83
CA SER A 222 -2.58 -4.52 -29.69
C SER A 222 -1.23 -4.43 -30.41
N VAL A 223 -0.51 -3.31 -30.28
CA VAL A 223 0.76 -3.05 -30.98
C VAL A 223 1.85 -4.03 -30.51
N VAL A 224 2.45 -4.77 -31.45
CA VAL A 224 3.39 -5.88 -31.16
C VAL A 224 4.58 -5.43 -30.31
N ARG A 225 5.27 -4.36 -30.73
CA ARG A 225 6.44 -3.83 -29.98
C ARG A 225 6.06 -3.37 -28.57
N PHE A 226 4.91 -2.73 -28.41
CA PHE A 226 4.42 -2.30 -27.11
C PHE A 226 4.12 -3.51 -26.19
N ARG A 227 3.47 -4.56 -26.72
CA ARG A 227 3.19 -5.77 -25.96
C ARG A 227 4.47 -6.49 -25.51
N GLN A 228 5.51 -6.52 -26.35
CA GLN A 228 6.82 -7.06 -25.97
C GLN A 228 7.42 -6.29 -24.78
N LEU A 229 7.41 -4.96 -24.82
CA LEU A 229 7.87 -4.12 -23.70
C LEU A 229 7.07 -4.39 -22.42
N VAL A 230 5.75 -4.54 -22.53
CA VAL A 230 4.90 -4.85 -21.38
C VAL A 230 5.21 -6.24 -20.78
N TYR A 231 5.44 -7.27 -21.61
CA TYR A 231 5.85 -8.59 -21.10
C TYR A 231 7.22 -8.54 -20.39
N ILE A 232 8.18 -7.79 -20.93
CA ILE A 232 9.48 -7.55 -20.26
C ILE A 232 9.26 -6.90 -18.89
N MET A 233 8.42 -5.86 -18.83
CA MET A 233 8.14 -5.16 -17.58
C MET A 233 7.37 -6.00 -16.56
N ILE A 234 6.51 -6.92 -17.00
CA ILE A 234 5.91 -7.92 -16.11
C ILE A 234 7.01 -8.79 -15.49
N GLY A 235 7.96 -9.27 -16.31
CA GLY A 235 9.12 -10.03 -15.83
C GLY A 235 9.95 -9.27 -14.81
N VAL A 236 10.32 -8.01 -15.13
CA VAL A 236 11.08 -7.14 -14.22
C VAL A 236 10.33 -6.93 -12.90
N ASN A 237 9.02 -6.70 -12.93
CA ASN A 237 8.23 -6.48 -11.73
C ASN A 237 8.06 -7.76 -10.89
N VAL A 238 7.98 -8.94 -11.52
CA VAL A 238 8.01 -10.23 -10.81
C VAL A 238 9.37 -10.46 -10.15
N CYS A 239 10.48 -10.18 -10.85
CA CYS A 239 11.82 -10.26 -10.28
C CYS A 239 11.99 -9.31 -9.10
N TYR A 240 11.52 -8.06 -9.22
CA TYR A 240 11.48 -7.09 -8.11
C TYR A 240 10.70 -7.66 -6.91
N MET A 241 9.47 -8.12 -7.14
CA MET A 241 8.60 -8.64 -6.08
C MET A 241 9.24 -9.84 -5.36
N LEU A 242 9.76 -10.82 -6.11
CA LEU A 242 10.41 -12.00 -5.53
C LEU A 242 11.69 -11.64 -4.78
N ALA A 243 12.55 -10.79 -5.36
CA ALA A 243 13.81 -10.40 -4.74
C ALA A 243 13.60 -9.70 -3.39
N PHE A 244 12.65 -8.76 -3.32
CA PHE A 244 12.38 -8.03 -2.09
C PHE A 244 11.54 -8.82 -1.08
N ILE A 245 10.61 -9.68 -1.52
CA ILE A 245 9.91 -10.59 -0.59
C ILE A 245 10.91 -11.56 0.06
N LEU A 246 11.79 -12.20 -0.72
CA LEU A 246 12.79 -13.12 -0.17
C LEU A 246 13.83 -12.35 0.67
N GLY A 247 14.24 -11.17 0.22
CA GLY A 247 15.13 -10.28 0.95
C GLY A 247 14.59 -9.89 2.33
N SER A 248 13.34 -9.43 2.40
CA SER A 248 12.69 -9.06 3.66
C SER A 248 12.36 -10.28 4.52
N ALA A 249 11.92 -11.40 3.92
CA ALA A 249 11.60 -12.62 4.67
C ALA A 249 12.83 -13.26 5.34
N PHE A 250 13.99 -13.19 4.67
CA PHE A 250 15.26 -13.74 5.16
C PHE A 250 16.26 -12.66 5.54
N GLN A 251 15.78 -11.47 5.95
CA GLN A 251 16.64 -10.34 6.28
C GLN A 251 17.55 -10.60 7.49
N CYS A 252 17.18 -11.54 8.37
CA CYS A 252 17.90 -11.88 9.58
C CYS A 252 18.15 -13.39 9.71
N LYS A 253 19.28 -13.76 10.32
CA LYS A 253 19.64 -15.13 10.68
C LYS A 253 19.95 -15.20 12.19
N PRO A 254 19.11 -15.87 13.01
CA PRO A 254 17.82 -16.50 12.67
C PRO A 254 16.70 -15.47 12.35
N ILE A 255 15.63 -15.90 11.67
CA ILE A 255 14.50 -15.03 11.30
C ILE A 255 13.86 -14.37 12.53
N SER A 256 13.86 -15.08 13.68
CA SER A 256 13.35 -14.55 14.94
C SER A 256 14.08 -13.30 15.43
N LEU A 257 15.29 -13.05 14.95
CA LEU A 257 16.02 -11.83 15.29
C LEU A 257 15.31 -10.58 14.77
N THR A 258 14.57 -10.65 13.66
CA THR A 258 13.86 -9.50 13.07
C THR A 258 13.01 -8.73 14.08
N TRP A 259 12.34 -9.43 15.00
CA TRP A 259 11.46 -8.81 16.00
C TRP A 259 11.98 -8.89 17.43
N ASN A 260 13.11 -9.56 17.65
CA ASN A 260 13.75 -9.67 18.97
C ASN A 260 15.04 -8.83 19.07
N GLN A 261 15.64 -8.39 17.96
CA GLN A 261 16.92 -7.67 17.95
C GLN A 261 16.90 -6.35 18.71
N TRP A 262 15.71 -5.76 18.93
CA TRP A 262 15.58 -4.46 19.60
C TRP A 262 16.12 -4.46 21.03
N ASP A 263 16.18 -5.61 21.72
CA ASP A 263 16.68 -5.69 23.10
C ASP A 263 18.20 -5.82 23.21
N GLY A 264 18.89 -6.16 22.12
CA GLY A 264 20.33 -6.38 22.09
C GLY A 264 20.81 -7.65 22.81
N GLU A 265 19.90 -8.50 23.30
CA GLU A 265 20.23 -9.73 24.03
C GLU A 265 20.41 -10.94 23.10
N HIS A 266 19.89 -10.84 21.88
CA HIS A 266 19.88 -11.91 20.90
C HIS A 266 21.08 -11.80 19.94
N THR A 267 21.83 -12.89 19.79
CA THR A 267 22.96 -12.97 18.85
C THR A 267 22.49 -13.39 17.46
N GLY A 268 22.94 -12.69 16.42
CA GLY A 268 22.70 -13.05 15.04
C GLY A 268 23.23 -11.99 14.08
N SER A 269 22.95 -12.18 12.80
CA SER A 269 23.31 -11.22 11.76
C SER A 269 22.09 -10.88 10.91
N CYS A 270 21.93 -9.59 10.62
CA CYS A 270 20.86 -9.07 9.77
C CYS A 270 21.44 -8.20 8.66
N VAL A 271 20.78 -8.21 7.52
CA VAL A 271 21.00 -7.25 6.45
C VAL A 271 20.55 -5.86 6.95
N SER A 272 21.20 -4.81 6.45
CA SER A 272 20.81 -3.44 6.76
C SER A 272 19.36 -3.18 6.33
N PHE A 273 18.46 -2.99 7.30
CA PHE A 273 17.06 -2.63 7.05
C PHE A 273 16.95 -1.37 6.17
N ASN A 274 17.74 -0.35 6.47
CA ASN A 274 17.79 0.88 5.68
C ASN A 274 18.27 0.60 4.25
N GLY A 275 19.32 -0.21 4.09
CA GLY A 275 19.85 -0.56 2.77
C GLY A 275 18.83 -1.32 1.91
N LEU A 276 18.14 -2.30 2.49
CA LEU A 276 17.10 -3.07 1.80
C LEU A 276 15.91 -2.16 1.44
N GLY A 277 15.45 -1.33 2.38
CA GLY A 277 14.35 -0.40 2.18
C GLY A 277 14.63 0.67 1.13
N TRP A 278 15.81 1.30 1.14
CA TRP A 278 16.20 2.30 0.14
C TRP A 278 16.31 1.69 -1.25
N SER A 279 16.90 0.50 -1.36
CA SER A 279 17.02 -0.22 -2.63
C SER A 279 15.63 -0.58 -3.18
N SER A 280 14.73 -1.06 -2.33
CA SER A 280 13.33 -1.33 -2.67
C SER A 280 12.64 -0.09 -3.20
N ALA A 281 12.69 1.02 -2.46
CA ALA A 281 12.00 2.25 -2.81
C ALA A 281 12.51 2.86 -4.13
N ILE A 282 13.83 2.86 -4.35
CA ILE A 282 14.42 3.39 -5.60
C ILE A 282 14.01 2.53 -6.79
N CYS A 283 14.16 1.21 -6.70
CA CYS A 283 13.75 0.30 -7.77
C CYS A 283 12.25 0.43 -8.07
N ASN A 284 11.42 0.57 -7.03
CA ASN A 284 9.98 0.76 -7.16
C ASN A 284 9.63 2.03 -7.95
N ILE A 285 10.26 3.16 -7.63
CA ILE A 285 10.07 4.44 -8.33
C ILE A 285 10.49 4.33 -9.81
N ILE A 286 11.63 3.68 -10.10
CA ILE A 286 12.10 3.48 -11.47
C ILE A 286 11.07 2.67 -12.26
N ILE A 287 10.56 1.58 -11.68
CA ILE A 287 9.51 0.76 -12.31
C ILE A 287 8.26 1.62 -12.56
N ASP A 288 7.82 2.44 -11.61
CA ASP A 288 6.64 3.29 -11.78
C ASP A 288 6.80 4.30 -12.91
N LEU A 289 7.95 4.96 -13.00
CA LEU A 289 8.24 5.90 -14.08
C LEU A 289 8.22 5.21 -15.45
N ILE A 290 8.76 4.00 -15.56
CA ILE A 290 8.73 3.23 -16.81
C ILE A 290 7.30 2.81 -17.15
N VAL A 291 6.53 2.32 -16.17
CA VAL A 291 5.15 1.87 -16.37
C VAL A 291 4.25 3.02 -16.85
N ILE A 292 4.38 4.20 -16.26
CA ILE A 292 3.63 5.39 -16.66
C ILE A 292 4.13 5.96 -17.99
N GLY A 293 5.44 5.88 -18.27
CA GLY A 293 6.02 6.36 -19.52
C GLY A 293 5.65 5.49 -20.73
N MET A 294 5.48 4.17 -20.54
CA MET A 294 5.26 3.21 -21.63
C MET A 294 4.13 3.60 -22.61
N PRO A 295 2.91 3.93 -22.16
CA PRO A 295 1.82 4.22 -23.09
C PRO A 295 1.82 5.67 -23.63
N MET A 296 2.67 6.58 -23.11
CA MET A 296 2.71 7.99 -23.52
C MET A 296 3.01 8.15 -25.03
N PRO A 297 4.10 7.59 -25.60
CA PRO A 297 4.40 7.77 -27.02
C PRO A 297 3.28 7.28 -27.93
N LEU A 298 2.67 6.14 -27.58
CA LEU A 298 1.58 5.56 -28.36
C LEU A 298 0.34 6.48 -28.36
N LEU A 299 0.06 7.13 -27.24
CA LEU A 299 -1.07 8.05 -27.13
C LEU A 299 -0.86 9.37 -27.87
N TYR A 300 0.37 9.87 -27.93
CA TYR A 300 0.67 11.05 -28.75
C TYR A 300 0.45 10.79 -30.25
N THR A 301 0.66 9.55 -30.71
CA THR A 301 0.43 9.19 -32.12
C THR A 301 -1.04 8.92 -32.47
N MET A 302 -1.90 8.68 -31.48
CA MET A 302 -3.30 8.32 -31.72
C MET A 302 -4.20 9.57 -31.79
N LYS A 303 -4.85 9.79 -32.94
CA LYS A 303 -5.88 10.85 -33.12
C LYS A 303 -7.17 10.48 -32.39
N LEU A 304 -7.22 10.72 -31.07
CA LEU A 304 -8.42 10.49 -30.24
C LEU A 304 -9.28 11.75 -30.12
N ASN A 305 -10.60 11.58 -30.16
CA ASN A 305 -11.56 12.66 -29.83
C ASN A 305 -11.24 13.27 -28.45
N ASN A 306 -11.37 14.59 -28.30
CA ASN A 306 -10.97 15.38 -27.12
C ASN A 306 -11.48 14.81 -25.79
N ARG A 307 -12.69 14.25 -25.76
CA ARG A 307 -13.26 13.59 -24.56
C ARG A 307 -12.54 12.29 -24.18
N LYS A 308 -12.18 11.47 -25.17
CA LYS A 308 -11.38 10.25 -24.95
C LYS A 308 -9.96 10.62 -24.51
N LYS A 309 -9.39 11.67 -25.11
CA LYS A 309 -8.09 12.22 -24.74
C LYS A 309 -8.06 12.71 -23.29
N PHE A 310 -9.09 13.43 -22.83
CA PHE A 310 -9.18 13.88 -21.43
C PHE A 310 -9.22 12.72 -20.43
N MET A 311 -10.03 11.69 -20.67
CA MET A 311 -10.10 10.51 -19.79
C MET A 311 -8.78 9.75 -19.72
N VAL A 312 -8.08 9.66 -20.86
CA VAL A 312 -6.74 9.06 -20.91
C VAL A 312 -5.77 9.92 -20.09
N MET A 313 -5.75 11.24 -20.27
CA MET A 313 -4.91 12.16 -19.48
C MET A 313 -5.17 12.04 -17.98
N LEU A 314 -6.41 11.84 -17.54
CA LEU A 314 -6.72 11.59 -16.13
C LEU A 314 -6.07 10.30 -15.61
N MET A 315 -6.05 9.23 -16.41
CA MET A 315 -5.38 7.98 -16.02
C MET A 315 -3.87 8.17 -15.85
N PHE A 316 -3.23 8.96 -16.72
CA PHE A 316 -1.81 9.32 -16.53
C PHE A 316 -1.59 10.23 -15.33
N GLY A 317 -2.51 11.17 -15.10
CA GLY A 317 -2.43 12.08 -13.96
C GLY A 317 -2.44 11.31 -12.64
N VAL A 318 -3.29 10.29 -12.51
CA VAL A 318 -3.30 9.44 -11.32
C VAL A 318 -2.08 8.54 -11.25
N GLY A 319 -1.59 8.00 -12.37
CA GLY A 319 -0.31 7.29 -12.38
C GLY A 319 0.84 8.18 -11.87
N PHE A 320 0.95 9.40 -12.37
CA PHE A 320 1.96 10.37 -11.92
C PHE A 320 1.82 10.69 -10.43
N PHE A 321 0.58 10.85 -9.95
CA PHE A 321 0.31 11.05 -8.52
C PHE A 321 0.82 9.87 -7.66
N VAL A 322 0.64 8.63 -8.11
CA VAL A 322 1.21 7.44 -7.43
C VAL A 322 2.74 7.55 -7.36
N THR A 323 3.42 7.95 -8.43
CA THR A 323 4.89 8.13 -8.40
C THR A 323 5.32 9.23 -7.42
N VAL A 324 4.57 10.33 -7.34
CA VAL A 324 4.87 11.40 -6.35
C VAL A 324 4.77 10.85 -4.92
N ILE A 325 3.75 10.04 -4.63
CA ILE A 325 3.61 9.35 -3.33
C ILE A 325 4.85 8.48 -3.07
N SER A 326 5.31 7.70 -4.05
CA SER A 326 6.50 6.85 -3.92
C SER A 326 7.78 7.66 -3.64
N ILE A 327 7.96 8.83 -4.26
CA ILE A 327 9.09 9.73 -4.00
C ILE A 327 9.02 10.31 -2.58
N LEU A 328 7.84 10.76 -2.14
CA LEU A 328 7.64 11.26 -0.79
C LEU A 328 7.93 10.17 0.25
N ARG A 329 7.49 8.93 -0.01
CA ARG A 329 7.80 7.76 0.82
C ARG A 329 9.29 7.53 0.92
N LEU A 330 10.05 7.59 -0.18
CA LEU A 330 11.52 7.46 -0.16
C LEU A 330 12.16 8.56 0.70
N HIS A 331 11.74 9.81 0.56
CA HIS A 331 12.27 10.91 1.36
C HIS A 331 12.08 10.67 2.87
N ILE A 332 10.89 10.23 3.26
CA ILE A 332 10.58 9.89 4.65
C ILE A 332 11.40 8.68 5.10
N LEU A 333 11.65 7.71 4.21
CA LEU A 333 12.41 6.50 4.54
C LEU A 333 13.89 6.80 4.78
N VAL A 334 14.44 7.75 4.03
CA VAL A 334 15.79 8.28 4.26
C VAL A 334 15.85 9.04 5.58
N SER A 335 14.84 9.85 5.89
CA SER A 335 14.76 10.55 7.19
C SER A 335 14.65 9.57 8.36
N TYR A 336 13.87 8.51 8.21
CA TYR A 336 13.69 7.46 9.21
C TYR A 336 15.00 6.71 9.51
N GLY A 337 15.88 6.55 8.53
CA GLY A 337 17.19 5.92 8.76
C GLY A 337 18.08 6.63 9.79
N ARG A 338 17.75 7.88 10.18
CA ARG A 338 18.44 8.67 11.21
C ARG A 338 17.62 8.83 12.50
N ALA A 339 16.44 8.23 12.57
CA ALA A 339 15.52 8.36 13.68
C ALA A 339 16.03 7.65 14.94
N LYS A 340 15.85 8.29 16.11
CA LYS A 340 16.12 7.67 17.42
C LYS A 340 14.89 6.91 17.96
N ASN A 341 13.69 7.24 17.49
CA ASN A 341 12.43 6.73 18.02
C ASN A 341 11.65 6.00 16.91
N PHE A 342 11.97 4.73 16.67
CA PHE A 342 11.42 4.01 15.52
C PHE A 342 9.88 3.98 15.52
N THR A 343 9.23 3.77 16.67
CA THR A 343 7.76 3.65 16.78
C THR A 343 7.01 4.93 16.41
N TRP A 344 7.61 6.09 16.70
CA TRP A 344 7.03 7.40 16.41
C TRP A 344 7.33 7.84 14.98
N ASP A 345 8.59 7.67 14.55
CA ASP A 345 9.07 8.14 13.25
C ASP A 345 8.64 7.22 12.09
N TYR A 346 8.21 5.98 12.37
CA TYR A 346 7.66 5.06 11.37
C TYR A 346 6.23 5.43 10.95
N VAL A 347 5.45 6.12 11.78
CA VAL A 347 4.05 6.52 11.49
C VAL A 347 3.88 7.08 10.07
N PRO A 348 4.67 8.07 9.62
CA PRO A 348 4.58 8.57 8.26
C PRO A 348 4.87 7.52 7.19
N LEU A 349 5.89 6.69 7.36
CA LEU A 349 6.16 5.60 6.43
C LEU A 349 4.98 4.66 6.28
N GLY A 350 4.34 4.32 7.40
CA GLY A 350 3.18 3.44 7.43
C GLY A 350 2.05 3.96 6.54
N TYR A 351 1.51 5.15 6.82
CA TYR A 351 0.36 5.65 6.08
C TYR A 351 0.69 5.98 4.61
N TRP A 352 1.88 6.50 4.30
CA TRP A 352 2.29 6.74 2.90
C TRP A 352 2.37 5.44 2.09
N SER A 353 2.86 4.35 2.72
CA SER A 353 2.89 3.02 2.08
C SER A 353 1.48 2.48 1.81
N LYS A 354 0.50 2.73 2.70
CA LYS A 354 -0.91 2.37 2.46
C LYS A 354 -1.51 3.18 1.31
N LEU A 355 -1.31 4.49 1.35
CA LEU A 355 -1.83 5.42 0.32
C LEU A 355 -1.28 5.08 -1.07
N GLU A 356 -0.01 4.65 -1.16
CA GLU A 356 0.60 4.23 -2.42
C GLU A 356 -0.14 3.06 -3.06
N ILE A 357 -0.38 1.98 -2.31
CA ILE A 357 -1.08 0.80 -2.85
C ILE A 357 -2.55 1.14 -3.15
N GLN A 358 -3.21 1.89 -2.28
CA GLN A 358 -4.61 2.30 -2.47
C GLN A 358 -4.76 3.16 -3.74
N ALA A 359 -3.85 4.11 -3.97
CA ALA A 359 -3.81 4.92 -5.17
C ALA A 359 -3.48 4.07 -6.42
N ALA A 360 -2.57 3.08 -6.29
CA ALA A 360 -2.27 2.15 -7.38
C ALA A 360 -3.49 1.28 -7.76
N VAL A 361 -4.25 0.77 -6.79
CA VAL A 361 -5.51 0.04 -7.03
C VAL A 361 -6.52 0.95 -7.72
N PHE A 362 -6.69 2.17 -7.22
CA PHE A 362 -7.60 3.15 -7.82
C PHE A 362 -7.23 3.45 -9.29
N CYS A 363 -5.94 3.69 -9.55
CA CYS A 363 -5.40 3.89 -10.90
C CYS A 363 -5.69 2.69 -11.81
N ALA A 364 -5.45 1.48 -11.32
CA ALA A 364 -5.67 0.26 -12.09
C ALA A 364 -7.15 -0.01 -12.38
N CYS A 365 -8.07 0.45 -11.53
CA CYS A 365 -9.52 0.33 -11.71
C CYS A 365 -10.15 1.40 -12.63
N MET A 366 -9.45 2.51 -12.92
CA MET A 366 -9.94 3.57 -13.81
C MET A 366 -10.43 3.13 -15.20
N PRO A 367 -9.75 2.22 -15.93
CA PRO A 367 -10.23 1.82 -17.25
C PRO A 367 -11.60 1.14 -17.20
N SER A 368 -11.89 0.39 -16.13
CA SER A 368 -13.18 -0.25 -15.89
C SER A 368 -14.25 0.77 -15.51
N MET A 369 -13.90 1.75 -14.66
CA MET A 369 -14.79 2.87 -14.34
C MET A 369 -15.21 3.63 -15.60
N ARG A 370 -14.28 3.89 -16.51
CA ARG A 370 -14.56 4.54 -17.82
C ARG A 370 -15.58 3.75 -18.65
N ASN A 371 -15.47 2.42 -18.67
CA ASN A 371 -16.43 1.58 -19.40
C ASN A 371 -17.82 1.63 -18.78
N LEU A 372 -17.92 1.69 -17.45
CA LEU A 372 -19.20 1.82 -16.75
C LEU A 372 -19.87 3.18 -17.01
N PHE A 373 -19.12 4.28 -16.94
CA PHE A 373 -19.64 5.62 -17.25
C PHE A 373 -20.22 5.72 -18.66
N ARG A 374 -19.60 5.05 -19.64
CA ARG A 374 -20.12 4.97 -21.02
C ARG A 374 -21.49 4.29 -21.11
N ARG A 375 -21.77 3.32 -20.23
CA ARG A 375 -23.01 2.53 -20.24
C ARG A 375 -24.16 3.20 -19.50
N ILE A 376 -23.87 3.83 -18.37
CA ILE A 376 -24.91 4.44 -17.51
C ILE A 376 -25.43 5.77 -18.10
N SER A 377 -24.58 6.54 -18.79
CA SER A 377 -25.01 7.81 -19.39
C SER A 377 -24.64 7.94 -20.87
N PRO A 378 -25.31 7.19 -21.76
CA PRO A 378 -25.12 7.35 -23.20
C PRO A 378 -25.52 8.77 -23.66
N LYS A 379 -26.47 9.42 -22.97
CA LYS A 379 -26.96 10.78 -23.27
C LYS A 379 -25.96 11.89 -22.94
N ILE A 380 -25.10 11.73 -21.92
CA ILE A 380 -24.02 12.71 -21.63
C ILE A 380 -22.84 12.55 -22.61
N MET A 381 -22.68 11.35 -23.19
CA MET A 381 -21.55 11.02 -24.05
C MET A 381 -21.79 11.21 -25.57
N GLY A 382 -22.99 11.67 -25.97
CA GLY A 382 -23.31 12.14 -27.32
C GLY A 382 -23.42 11.02 -28.36
N SER A 383 -24.61 10.87 -28.95
CA SER A 383 -24.77 10.08 -30.18
C SER A 383 -24.00 10.78 -31.30
N THR A 384 -23.01 10.09 -31.87
CA THR A 384 -22.48 10.51 -33.17
C THR A 384 -23.48 10.00 -34.20
N ARG A 385 -24.26 10.93 -34.76
CA ARG A 385 -25.11 10.68 -35.92
C ARG A 385 -24.19 10.26 -37.07
N GLY A 386 -24.54 9.17 -37.75
CA GLY A 386 -23.68 8.47 -38.70
C GLY A 386 -23.13 9.35 -39.83
N GLY A 387 -21.86 9.13 -40.12
CA GLY A 387 -21.24 9.40 -41.40
C GLY A 387 -20.31 8.22 -41.66
N ASP A 388 -20.61 7.43 -42.70
CA ASP A 388 -19.78 6.33 -43.16
C ASP A 388 -18.35 6.81 -43.37
N THR A 389 -17.41 6.25 -42.61
CA THR A 389 -16.03 6.04 -43.03
C THR A 389 -15.40 5.05 -42.05
N THR A 390 -15.03 3.90 -42.58
CA THR A 390 -14.30 2.83 -41.91
C THR A 390 -12.92 3.32 -41.48
N GLU A 391 -12.80 3.89 -40.28
CA GLU A 391 -11.52 4.01 -39.57
C GLU A 391 -11.56 3.20 -38.26
N GLN A 392 -10.83 2.08 -38.26
CA GLN A 392 -10.60 1.24 -37.09
C GLN A 392 -9.81 2.01 -36.02
N SER A 393 -10.52 2.71 -35.14
CA SER A 393 -9.93 3.24 -33.90
C SER A 393 -9.58 2.08 -32.96
N GLY A 394 -8.28 1.90 -32.68
CA GLY A 394 -7.69 0.80 -31.89
C GLY A 394 -7.99 0.80 -30.39
N LEU A 395 -9.24 1.09 -30.00
CA LEU A 395 -9.71 1.02 -28.61
C LEU A 395 -11.04 0.27 -28.48
N SER A 396 -11.25 -0.75 -29.32
CA SER A 396 -12.32 -1.73 -29.16
C SER A 396 -11.74 -3.00 -28.58
N GLY A 397 -12.31 -3.47 -27.47
CA GLY A 397 -11.98 -4.76 -26.87
C GLY A 397 -12.11 -5.87 -27.92
N ARG A 398 -11.12 -6.76 -27.92
CA ARG A 398 -11.02 -7.85 -28.88
C ARG A 398 -12.03 -8.94 -28.50
N THR A 399 -13.12 -9.07 -29.25
CA THR A 399 -13.88 -10.32 -29.32
C THR A 399 -12.95 -11.40 -29.87
N SER A 400 -12.99 -12.60 -29.27
CA SER A 400 -12.12 -13.69 -29.68
C SER A 400 -12.45 -14.15 -31.11
N PRO A 401 -11.45 -14.55 -31.93
CA PRO A 401 -11.67 -15.01 -33.31
C PRO A 401 -12.65 -16.19 -33.42
N TRP A 402 -12.80 -16.96 -32.34
CA TRP A 402 -13.71 -18.11 -32.28
C TRP A 402 -15.19 -17.68 -32.28
N MET A 403 -15.53 -16.57 -31.61
CA MET A 403 -16.90 -16.03 -31.58
C MET A 403 -17.31 -15.36 -32.90
N ALA A 404 -16.38 -14.74 -33.62
CA ALA A 404 -16.65 -14.19 -34.96
C ALA A 404 -17.05 -15.28 -35.98
N SER A 405 -16.68 -16.55 -35.75
CA SER A 405 -17.12 -17.69 -36.57
C SER A 405 -18.47 -18.28 -36.17
N LEU A 406 -18.91 -18.03 -34.92
CA LEU A 406 -20.19 -18.48 -34.38
C LEU A 406 -21.30 -17.51 -34.76
N ASP A 407 -21.05 -16.20 -34.65
CA ASP A 407 -21.99 -15.16 -35.06
C ASP A 407 -22.30 -15.24 -36.57
N ARG A 408 -21.28 -15.51 -37.39
CA ARG A 408 -21.43 -15.74 -38.83
C ARG A 408 -22.25 -17.02 -39.14
N ARG A 409 -22.09 -18.07 -38.35
CA ARG A 409 -22.84 -19.34 -38.49
C ARG A 409 -24.28 -19.29 -37.97
N VAL A 410 -24.61 -18.34 -37.10
CA VAL A 410 -25.97 -18.11 -36.59
C VAL A 410 -26.73 -17.15 -37.51
N HIS A 411 -26.05 -16.14 -38.07
CA HIS A 411 -26.64 -15.20 -39.03
C HIS A 411 -26.99 -15.89 -40.37
N ASP A 412 -26.12 -16.76 -40.90
CA ASP A 412 -26.42 -17.52 -42.13
C ASP A 412 -27.56 -18.54 -41.95
N ARG A 413 -27.84 -18.96 -40.71
CA ARG A 413 -28.90 -19.94 -40.41
C ARG A 413 -30.27 -19.28 -40.14
N THR A 414 -30.31 -17.97 -39.90
CA THR A 414 -31.55 -17.23 -39.61
C THR A 414 -32.11 -16.48 -40.83
N TRP A 415 -31.32 -16.30 -41.89
CA TRP A 415 -31.75 -15.59 -43.10
C TRP A 415 -32.07 -16.49 -44.31
N ASN A 416 -31.81 -17.79 -44.24
CA ASN A 416 -32.19 -18.75 -45.29
C ASN A 416 -33.55 -19.42 -45.04
N GLU A 417 -34.27 -19.07 -43.96
CA GLU A 417 -35.50 -19.77 -43.54
C GLU A 417 -36.73 -18.84 -43.49
N VAL A 418 -36.71 -17.72 -44.24
CA VAL A 418 -37.86 -16.80 -44.37
C VAL A 418 -38.43 -16.75 -45.80
N ASP A 419 -37.81 -17.43 -46.78
CA ASP A 419 -38.34 -17.52 -48.14
C ASP A 419 -38.79 -18.96 -48.46
N ASN A 420 -39.95 -19.37 -47.92
CA ASN A 420 -40.94 -20.23 -48.59
C ASN A 420 -42.08 -20.60 -47.62
N GLU A 421 -43.25 -19.98 -47.81
CA GLU A 421 -44.52 -20.59 -47.44
C GLU A 421 -44.87 -21.63 -48.51
N ASP A 422 -45.06 -22.90 -48.12
CA ASP A 422 -46.24 -23.68 -48.53
C ASP A 422 -46.39 -25.04 -47.80
N LEU A 423 -47.61 -25.24 -47.33
CA LEU A 423 -48.35 -26.48 -47.05
C LEU A 423 -47.62 -27.76 -46.57
N GLY A 424 -47.86 -28.07 -45.28
CA GLY A 424 -48.69 -29.22 -44.90
C GLY A 424 -48.05 -30.62 -44.82
N THR A 425 -48.59 -31.39 -43.85
CA THR A 425 -48.62 -32.85 -43.75
C THR A 425 -47.58 -33.50 -42.80
N LEU A 426 -48.09 -33.77 -41.59
CA LEU A 426 -48.01 -35.02 -40.83
C LEU A 426 -46.63 -35.63 -40.46
N ALA A 427 -46.49 -35.76 -39.13
CA ALA A 427 -46.29 -37.02 -38.42
C ALA A 427 -44.88 -37.65 -38.29
N THR A 428 -44.48 -37.72 -37.01
CA THR A 428 -43.99 -38.90 -36.27
C THR A 428 -42.66 -39.58 -36.63
N SER A 429 -41.92 -39.87 -35.55
CA SER A 429 -40.88 -40.92 -35.42
C SER A 429 -39.64 -40.74 -36.31
N ASP A 430 -38.42 -41.12 -35.92
CA ASP A 430 -38.09 -42.26 -35.09
C ASP A 430 -36.65 -42.19 -34.54
N TYR A 431 -36.48 -42.90 -33.43
CA TYR A 431 -35.35 -43.77 -33.03
C TYR A 431 -33.90 -43.48 -33.44
N GLY A 432 -33.05 -43.53 -32.42
CA GLY A 432 -31.60 -43.46 -32.53
C GLY A 432 -30.93 -44.64 -33.24
N LYS A 433 -29.65 -44.41 -33.56
CA LYS A 433 -28.62 -45.44 -33.71
C LYS A 433 -27.33 -44.93 -33.08
N SER A 434 -26.87 -45.68 -32.10
CA SER A 434 -25.46 -45.77 -31.71
C SER A 434 -24.60 -46.20 -32.90
N VAL A 435 -23.28 -46.00 -32.79
CA VAL A 435 -22.20 -46.97 -33.10
C VAL A 435 -20.89 -46.27 -33.55
N ASP A 436 -19.81 -46.66 -32.86
CA ASP A 436 -18.38 -46.68 -33.22
C ASP A 436 -17.43 -45.49 -32.98
N THR A 437 -16.98 -45.42 -31.72
CA THR A 437 -15.59 -45.17 -31.33
C THR A 437 -14.65 -46.29 -31.81
N GLU A 438 -14.09 -46.21 -33.03
CA GLU A 438 -12.93 -47.06 -33.39
C GLU A 438 -12.04 -46.57 -34.57
N VAL A 439 -11.98 -45.26 -34.85
CA VAL A 439 -11.24 -44.72 -36.03
C VAL A 439 -10.05 -43.80 -35.68
N GLY A 440 -9.78 -43.53 -34.40
CA GLY A 440 -8.70 -42.61 -33.98
C GLY A 440 -7.31 -43.22 -33.77
N LEU A 441 -7.18 -44.54 -33.63
CA LEU A 441 -5.93 -45.17 -33.14
C LEU A 441 -5.08 -45.85 -34.23
N LYS A 442 -5.57 -45.98 -35.47
CA LYS A 442 -4.81 -46.58 -36.59
C LYS A 442 -4.02 -45.56 -37.43
N THR A 443 -4.18 -44.27 -37.20
CA THR A 443 -3.52 -43.19 -37.99
C THR A 443 -2.19 -42.72 -37.39
N ILE A 444 -1.78 -43.23 -36.21
CA ILE A 444 -0.52 -42.80 -35.55
C ILE A 444 0.65 -43.78 -35.79
N LEU A 445 0.40 -44.99 -36.34
CA LEU A 445 1.45 -46.01 -36.50
C LEU A 445 1.93 -46.25 -37.95
N GLN A 446 1.53 -45.45 -38.94
CA GLN A 446 1.96 -45.63 -40.34
C GLN A 446 2.74 -44.46 -40.97
N THR A 447 3.10 -43.41 -40.23
CA THR A 447 3.75 -42.20 -40.80
C THR A 447 5.15 -41.87 -40.25
N GLN A 448 5.99 -42.87 -39.93
CA GLN A 448 7.44 -42.63 -39.71
C GLN A 448 8.38 -43.71 -40.26
N GLN A 449 7.88 -44.75 -40.94
CA GLN A 449 8.73 -45.77 -41.59
C GLN A 449 9.08 -45.46 -43.07
N GLY A 450 8.83 -44.23 -43.54
CA GLY A 450 8.96 -43.86 -44.96
C GLY A 450 9.92 -42.71 -45.31
N HIS A 451 10.75 -42.21 -44.38
CA HIS A 451 11.60 -41.04 -44.64
C HIS A 451 13.10 -41.22 -44.32
N LYS A 452 13.64 -42.41 -44.59
CA LYS A 452 15.08 -42.64 -44.73
C LYS A 452 15.34 -43.54 -45.92
N HIS A 453 15.43 -42.96 -47.12
CA HIS A 453 16.18 -43.43 -48.30
C HIS A 453 15.74 -42.63 -49.53
N ALA A 454 16.35 -41.46 -49.77
CA ALA A 454 16.60 -40.82 -51.07
C ALA A 454 17.06 -39.37 -50.84
N GLY A 455 18.36 -39.10 -51.06
CA GLY A 455 18.99 -37.78 -50.93
C GLY A 455 20.26 -37.85 -50.10
#